data_AF-A0A9P8RIV2-F1
#
_entry.id   AF-A0A9P8RIV2-F1
#
_cell.length_a   1.000
_cell.length_b   1.000
_cell.length_c   1.000
_cell.angle_alpha   90.00
_cell.angle_beta   90.00
_cell.angle_gamma   90.00
#
_symmetry.space_group_name_H-M   'P 1'
#
loop_
_entity.id
_entity.type
_entity.pdbx_description
1 polymer ?
#
loop_
_entity_poly.entity_id
_entity_poly.type
_entity_poly.pdbx_seq_one_letter_code
_entity_poly.pdbx_strand_id
1 'polypeptide(L)'
;MKSTLILTGAALAAAQYFPGQPSCATPCLSVAITQVGCQLNDISCQCGPTQASIGSAALGCLLSACTNPSDLFAAQSAGSAVCSSFSAG
;
A
#
# COMPACT_ATOMS: atom_id res chain seq x y z
N MET A 1 30.50 5.77 -4.29
CA MET A 1 30.62 4.31 -4.40
C MET A 1 29.47 3.82 -5.27
N LYS A 2 29.77 3.08 -6.34
CA LYS A 2 28.78 2.52 -7.28
C LYS A 2 28.08 1.36 -6.56
N SER A 3 26.82 1.54 -6.16
CA SER A 3 26.03 0.44 -5.63
C SER A 3 25.36 -0.29 -6.78
N THR A 4 26.05 -1.29 -7.29
CA THR A 4 25.50 -2.33 -8.15
C THR A 4 24.52 -3.16 -7.32
N LEU A 5 23.23 -2.80 -7.36
CA LEU A 5 22.14 -3.62 -6.83
C LEU A 5 21.54 -4.40 -7.99
N ILE A 6 22.06 -5.61 -8.20
CA ILE A 6 21.38 -6.65 -8.98
C ILE A 6 20.43 -7.32 -7.99
N LEU A 7 19.17 -6.94 -8.02
CA LEU A 7 18.14 -7.51 -7.16
C LEU A 7 17.09 -8.18 -8.05
N THR A 8 17.05 -9.50 -7.96
CA THR A 8 16.08 -10.40 -8.59
C THR A 8 14.67 -9.81 -8.51
N GLY A 9 14.14 -9.41 -9.67
CA GLY A 9 13.12 -8.35 -9.82
C GLY A 9 11.67 -8.66 -9.44
N ALA A 10 11.38 -9.65 -8.58
CA ALA A 10 10.00 -9.95 -8.19
C ALA A 10 9.59 -9.36 -6.82
N ALA A 11 10.53 -9.21 -5.87
CA ALA A 11 10.21 -8.72 -4.52
C ALA A 11 10.22 -7.19 -4.41
N LEU A 12 10.84 -6.50 -5.37
CA LEU A 12 10.96 -5.04 -5.35
C LEU A 12 9.67 -4.33 -5.74
N ALA A 13 8.87 -4.89 -6.65
CA ALA A 13 7.75 -4.17 -7.27
C ALA A 13 6.72 -3.66 -6.24
N ALA A 14 6.43 -4.43 -5.19
CA ALA A 14 5.45 -4.04 -4.19
C ALA A 14 5.98 -2.98 -3.19
N ALA A 15 7.29 -2.97 -2.91
CA ALA A 15 7.89 -1.99 -2.01
C ALA A 15 7.95 -0.58 -2.62
N GLN A 16 7.98 -0.47 -3.95
CA GLN A 16 7.99 0.82 -4.65
C GLN A 16 6.69 1.61 -4.40
N TYR A 17 5.57 0.89 -4.29
CA TYR A 17 4.22 1.48 -4.18
C TYR A 17 3.67 1.45 -2.76
N PHE A 18 4.17 0.53 -1.92
CA PHE A 18 3.70 0.32 -0.56
C PHE A 18 4.86 0.33 0.45
N PRO A 19 5.54 1.48 0.63
CA PRO A 19 6.67 1.56 1.55
C PRO A 19 6.19 1.33 2.99
N GLY A 20 6.77 0.33 3.66
CA GLY A 20 6.46 0.01 5.06
C GLY A 20 5.18 -0.82 5.29
N GLN A 21 4.48 -1.24 4.23
CA GLN A 21 3.35 -2.16 4.36
C GLN A 21 3.82 -3.58 4.70
N PRO A 22 3.09 -4.33 5.53
CA PRO A 22 3.35 -5.75 5.73
C PRO A 22 3.04 -6.55 4.47
N SER A 23 3.73 -7.68 4.30
CA SER A 23 3.58 -8.56 3.12
C SER A 23 2.17 -9.13 2.96
N CYS A 24 1.40 -9.25 4.05
CA CYS A 24 0.01 -9.69 4.00
C CYS A 24 -0.94 -8.60 3.47
N ALA A 25 -0.58 -7.32 3.59
CA ALA A 25 -1.44 -6.19 3.21
C ALA A 25 -1.24 -5.72 1.76
N THR A 26 -0.02 -5.85 1.25
CA THR A 26 0.37 -5.44 -0.11
C THR A 26 -0.55 -5.99 -1.22
N PRO A 27 -0.88 -7.29 -1.27
CA PRO A 27 -1.81 -7.80 -2.29
C PRO A 27 -3.23 -7.25 -2.10
N CYS A 28 -3.69 -7.11 -0.86
CA CYS A 28 -5.02 -6.57 -0.54
C CYS A 28 -5.17 -5.12 -0.98
N LEU A 29 -4.17 -4.29 -0.71
CA LEU A 29 -4.16 -2.89 -1.11
C LEU A 29 -4.10 -2.76 -2.63
N SER A 30 -3.29 -3.58 -3.30
CA SER A 30 -3.21 -3.58 -4.77
C SER A 30 -4.57 -3.83 -5.42
N VAL A 31 -5.30 -4.82 -4.91
CA VAL A 31 -6.66 -5.13 -5.37
C VAL A 31 -7.63 -4.00 -5.03
N ALA A 32 -7.59 -3.47 -3.80
CA ALA A 32 -8.48 -2.39 -3.38
C ALA A 32 -8.30 -1.10 -4.21
N ILE A 33 -7.06 -0.73 -4.50
CA ILE A 33 -6.69 0.44 -5.30
C ILE A 33 -7.21 0.31 -6.73
N THR A 34 -7.00 -0.87 -7.34
CA THR A 34 -7.49 -1.11 -8.71
C THR A 34 -9.02 -1.24 -8.76
N GLN A 35 -9.66 -1.76 -7.71
CA GLN A 35 -11.12 -1.84 -7.61
C GLN A 35 -11.80 -0.46 -7.60
N VAL A 36 -11.18 0.55 -6.99
CA VAL A 36 -11.71 1.92 -7.00
C VAL A 36 -11.34 2.69 -8.27
N GLY A 37 -10.61 2.07 -9.20
CA GLY A 37 -10.19 2.67 -10.47
C GLY A 37 -8.89 3.46 -10.41
N CYS A 38 -8.17 3.42 -9.28
CA CYS A 38 -6.86 4.07 -9.16
C CYS A 38 -5.74 3.17 -9.73
N GLN A 39 -4.68 3.80 -10.23
CA GLN A 39 -3.43 3.10 -10.53
C GLN A 39 -2.57 2.96 -9.28
N LEU A 40 -1.76 1.91 -9.20
CA LEU A 40 -0.88 1.65 -8.04
C LEU A 40 0.16 2.76 -7.82
N ASN A 41 0.54 3.47 -8.88
CA ASN A 41 1.47 4.60 -8.83
C ASN A 41 0.77 5.96 -8.67
N ASP A 42 -0.56 6.00 -8.68
CA ASP A 42 -1.33 7.24 -8.60
C ASP A 42 -1.67 7.58 -7.15
N ILE A 43 -0.68 8.10 -6.44
CA ILE A 43 -0.82 8.46 -5.01
C ILE A 43 -1.87 9.57 -4.84
N SER A 44 -2.05 10.44 -5.83
CA SER A 44 -3.11 11.45 -5.86
C SER A 44 -4.50 10.82 -5.78
N CYS A 45 -4.76 9.82 -6.62
CA CYS A 45 -6.01 9.07 -6.60
C CYS A 45 -6.18 8.33 -5.27
N GLN A 46 -5.13 7.63 -4.83
CA GLN A 46 -5.14 6.80 -3.62
C GLN A 46 -5.37 7.59 -2.33
N CYS A 47 -4.79 8.78 -2.22
CA CYS A 47 -4.83 9.62 -1.02
C CYS A 47 -5.85 10.77 -1.10
N GLY A 48 -6.48 10.95 -2.27
CA GLY A 48 -7.54 11.93 -2.48
C GLY A 48 -8.92 11.36 -2.12
N PRO A 49 -9.94 11.52 -2.99
CA PRO A 49 -11.32 11.16 -2.66
C PRO A 49 -11.54 9.66 -2.49
N THR A 50 -10.65 8.82 -3.03
CA THR A 50 -10.82 7.36 -2.98
C THR A 50 -10.18 6.71 -1.76
N GLN A 51 -9.43 7.45 -0.94
CA GLN A 51 -8.72 6.91 0.23
C GLN A 51 -9.63 6.08 1.15
N ALA A 52 -10.80 6.63 1.49
CA ALA A 52 -11.79 5.94 2.33
C ALA A 52 -12.36 4.69 1.65
N SER A 53 -12.59 4.76 0.34
CA SER A 53 -13.07 3.64 -0.47
C SER A 53 -12.03 2.52 -0.57
N ILE A 54 -10.74 2.86 -0.71
CA ILE A 54 -9.63 1.90 -0.72
C ILE A 54 -9.53 1.22 0.63
N GLY A 55 -9.57 1.97 1.73
CA GLY A 55 -9.55 1.39 3.08
C GLY A 55 -10.71 0.42 3.31
N SER A 56 -11.91 0.78 2.85
CA SER A 56 -13.11 -0.06 2.94
C SER A 56 -13.02 -1.31 2.06
N ALA A 57 -12.51 -1.19 0.84
CA ALA A 57 -12.32 -2.32 -0.08
C ALA A 57 -11.19 -3.26 0.37
N ALA A 58 -10.14 -2.71 1.00
CA ALA A 58 -9.02 -3.50 1.51
C ALA A 58 -9.37 -4.24 2.80
N LEU A 59 -10.29 -3.71 3.63
CA LEU A 59 -10.62 -4.25 4.95
C LEU A 59 -10.94 -5.75 4.93
N GLY A 60 -11.82 -6.20 4.02
CA GLY A 60 -12.21 -7.61 3.95
C GLY A 60 -11.03 -8.54 3.63
N CYS A 61 -10.15 -8.11 2.71
CA CYS A 61 -8.94 -8.88 2.36
C CYS A 61 -7.93 -8.84 3.51
N LEU A 62 -7.70 -7.67 4.11
CA LEU A 62 -6.79 -7.47 5.25
C LEU A 62 -7.18 -8.36 6.43
N LEU A 63 -8.47 -8.41 6.80
CA LEU A 63 -8.99 -9.26 7.87
C LEU A 63 -8.78 -10.76 7.59
N SER A 64 -8.79 -11.17 6.33
CA SER A 64 -8.57 -12.57 5.93
C SER A 64 -7.10 -12.94 5.76
N ALA A 65 -6.24 -12.00 5.34
CA ALA A 65 -4.85 -12.25 5.00
C ALA A 65 -3.86 -11.88 6.11
N CYS A 66 -4.16 -10.84 6.89
CA CYS A 66 -3.35 -10.38 8.02
C CYS A 66 -4.01 -10.81 9.33
N THR A 67 -3.61 -11.97 9.85
CA THR A 67 -4.18 -12.55 11.09
C THR A 67 -3.67 -11.85 12.35
N ASN A 68 -2.55 -11.13 12.27
CA ASN A 68 -2.03 -10.37 13.41
C ASN A 68 -2.62 -8.95 13.42
N PRO A 69 -3.17 -8.49 14.55
CA PRO A 69 -3.72 -7.14 14.66
C PRO A 69 -2.65 -6.06 14.46
N SER A 70 -1.39 -6.37 14.81
CA SER A 70 -0.24 -5.48 14.59
C SER A 70 0.03 -5.22 13.11
N ASP A 71 -0.20 -6.20 12.23
CA ASP A 71 -0.05 -6.03 10.78
C ASP A 71 -1.13 -5.09 10.21
N LEU A 72 -2.36 -5.21 10.70
CA LEU A 72 -3.46 -4.31 10.31
C LEU A 72 -3.14 -2.86 10.68
N PHE A 73 -2.65 -2.65 11.91
CA PHE A 73 -2.24 -1.33 12.38
C PHE A 73 -1.06 -0.79 11.57
N ALA A 74 -0.05 -1.62 11.29
CA ALA A 74 1.10 -1.25 10.48
C ALA A 74 0.66 -0.85 9.05
N ALA A 75 -0.25 -1.60 8.43
CA ALA A 75 -0.78 -1.30 7.10
C ALA A 75 -1.53 0.04 7.06
N GLN A 76 -2.36 0.32 8.06
CA GLN A 76 -3.04 1.62 8.19
C GLN A 76 -2.05 2.76 8.42
N SER A 77 -1.09 2.58 9.32
CA SER A 77 -0.11 3.61 9.65
C SER A 77 0.77 3.94 8.45
N ALA A 78 1.27 2.92 7.73
CA ALA A 78 2.07 3.09 6.53
C ALA A 78 1.28 3.78 5.40
N GLY A 79 0.04 3.35 5.14
CA GLY A 79 -0.83 4.02 4.15
C GLY A 79 -1.11 5.50 4.51
N SER A 80 -1.36 5.76 5.79
CA SER A 80 -1.60 7.14 6.29
C SER A 80 -0.35 8.01 6.17
N ALA A 81 0.83 7.44 6.43
CA ALA A 81 2.11 8.15 6.28
C ALA A 81 2.36 8.56 4.82
N VAL A 82 2.11 7.65 3.86
CA VAL A 82 2.22 7.95 2.43
C VAL A 82 1.31 9.11 2.03
N CYS A 83 0.04 9.07 2.45
CA CYS A 83 -0.92 10.13 2.13
C CYS A 83 -0.63 11.46 2.84
N SER A 84 -0.06 11.40 4.05
CA SER A 84 0.40 12.58 4.78
C SER A 84 1.61 13.22 4.09
N SER A 85 2.56 12.41 3.61
CA SER A 85 3.71 12.91 2.85
C SER A 85 3.30 13.50 1.50
N PHE A 86 2.28 12.94 0.84
CA PHE A 86 1.74 13.50 -0.40
C PHE A 86 1.03 14.85 -0.18
N SER A 87 0.20 14.96 0.85
CA SER A 87 -0.50 16.21 1.17
C SER A 87 0.41 17.33 1.71
N ALA A 88 1.62 16.98 2.18
CA ALA A 88 2.61 17.95 2.67
C ALA A 88 3.51 18.53 1.56
N GLY A 89 3.35 18.07 0.31
CA GLY A 89 4.12 18.48 -0.87
C GLY A 89 3.43 19.50 -1.75
#